data_AF-A0A930UVJ0-F1
#
_entry.id   AF-A0A930UVJ0-F1
#
_cell.length_a   1.000
_cell.length_b   1.000
_cell.length_c   1.000
_cell.angle_alpha   90.00
_cell.angle_beta   90.00
_cell.angle_gamma   90.00
#
_symmetry.space_group_name_H-M   'P 1'
#
loop_
_entity.id
_entity.type
_entity.pdbx_description
1 polymer ?
#
loop_
_entity_poly.entity_id
_entity_poly.type
_entity_poly.pdbx_seq_one_letter_code
_entity_poly.pdbx_strand_id
1 'polypeptide(L)'
;MSTRERILAAAEACLRRDGIRRTTVQGVADEAGLSRAYLYRFFPDKAGLVSAVLIHRDQAFWDDAGHRISSAADEAGVAGMVAEAVLIARGSALPPLGLHLFETEPVEYARVMGRFATEVVPGLAGYWEDWLADGVRRGLIRPGLDLAATAEWVLRQVISLVVLPGTAVDVDDRESLRRYLGPFLEPALGTRALRG
;
A
#
# COMPACT_ATOMS: atom_id res chain seq x y z
N MET A 1 -14.33 -10.10 -13.10
CA MET A 1 -14.34 -10.01 -11.63
C MET A 1 -14.36 -11.43 -11.05
N SER A 2 -13.27 -11.84 -10.42
CA SER A 2 -13.10 -13.11 -9.71
C SER A 2 -14.01 -13.19 -8.49
N THR A 3 -14.20 -14.40 -7.95
CA THR A 3 -14.94 -14.59 -6.68
C THR A 3 -14.30 -13.83 -5.53
N ARG A 4 -12.96 -13.81 -5.46
CA ARG A 4 -12.24 -13.11 -4.39
C ARG A 4 -12.51 -11.61 -4.44
N GLU A 5 -12.46 -11.01 -5.62
CA GLU A 5 -12.78 -9.59 -5.82
C GLU A 5 -14.23 -9.27 -5.42
N ARG A 6 -15.19 -10.15 -5.76
CA ARG A 6 -16.59 -10.01 -5.30
C ARG A 6 -16.71 -10.02 -3.78
N ILE A 7 -16.01 -10.93 -3.10
CA ILE A 7 -16.02 -11.00 -1.63
C ILE A 7 -15.42 -9.72 -1.02
N LEU A 8 -14.32 -9.22 -1.57
CA LEU A 8 -13.68 -7.99 -1.09
C LEU A 8 -14.59 -6.77 -1.30
N ALA A 9 -15.23 -6.65 -2.48
CA ALA A 9 -16.18 -5.58 -2.75
C ALA A 9 -17.39 -5.60 -1.81
N ALA A 10 -17.95 -6.79 -1.55
CA ALA A 10 -19.03 -6.98 -0.59
C ALA A 10 -18.60 -6.62 0.84
N ALA A 11 -17.40 -7.05 1.25
CA ALA A 11 -16.84 -6.72 2.56
C ALA A 11 -16.57 -5.22 2.71
N GLU A 12 -16.07 -4.54 1.68
CA GLU A 12 -15.89 -3.10 1.65
C GLU A 12 -17.23 -2.36 1.79
N ALA A 13 -18.28 -2.83 1.12
CA ALA A 13 -19.64 -2.28 1.26
C ALA A 13 -20.18 -2.45 2.69
N CYS A 14 -20.02 -3.64 3.29
CA CYS A 14 -20.39 -3.86 4.69
C CYS A 14 -19.58 -2.97 5.63
N LEU A 15 -18.27 -2.84 5.45
CA LEU A 15 -17.42 -2.01 6.31
C LEU A 15 -17.80 -0.53 6.24
N ARG A 16 -18.11 0.00 5.04
CA ARG A 16 -18.61 1.37 4.88
C ARG A 16 -19.95 1.61 5.58
N ARG A 17 -20.85 0.63 5.52
CA ARG A 17 -22.21 0.73 6.07
C ARG A 17 -22.26 0.50 7.58
N ASP A 18 -21.50 -0.49 8.05
CA ASP A 18 -21.69 -1.10 9.35
C ASP A 18 -20.48 -0.94 10.29
N GLY A 19 -19.33 -0.52 9.78
CA GLY A 19 -18.07 -0.48 10.55
C GLY A 19 -17.47 -1.88 10.76
N ILE A 20 -16.30 -1.96 11.42
CA ILE A 20 -15.64 -3.24 11.67
C ILE A 20 -16.46 -4.06 12.65
N ARG A 21 -16.96 -3.50 13.75
CA ARG A 21 -17.65 -4.24 14.82
C ARG A 21 -18.86 -5.00 14.32
N ARG A 22 -19.77 -4.34 13.59
CA ARG A 22 -21.04 -4.94 13.14
C ARG A 22 -20.91 -5.78 11.87
N THR A 23 -19.87 -5.59 11.06
CA THR A 23 -19.63 -6.44 9.89
C THR A 23 -19.39 -7.89 10.31
N THR A 24 -20.10 -8.85 9.73
CA THR A 24 -19.92 -10.29 9.99
C THR A 24 -19.59 -11.05 8.73
N VAL A 25 -18.89 -12.18 8.84
CA VAL A 25 -18.61 -13.05 7.68
C VAL A 25 -19.90 -13.54 7.01
N GLN A 26 -20.97 -13.76 7.78
CA GLN A 26 -22.29 -14.09 7.23
C GLN A 26 -22.86 -12.93 6.42
N GLY A 27 -22.87 -11.71 6.97
CA GLY A 27 -23.38 -10.54 6.24
C GLY A 27 -22.63 -10.25 4.96
N VAL A 28 -21.30 -10.46 4.94
CA VAL A 28 -20.50 -10.37 3.71
C VAL A 28 -20.86 -11.48 2.72
N ALA A 29 -21.07 -12.71 3.19
CA ALA A 29 -21.47 -13.81 2.32
C ALA A 29 -22.83 -13.52 1.65
N ASP A 30 -23.79 -13.00 2.42
CA ASP A 30 -25.10 -12.61 1.91
C ASP A 30 -25.00 -11.48 0.87
N GLU A 31 -24.23 -10.43 1.17
CA GLU A 31 -23.93 -9.32 0.25
C GLU A 31 -23.21 -9.79 -1.03
N ALA A 32 -22.32 -10.78 -0.92
CA ALA A 32 -21.62 -11.38 -2.06
C ALA A 32 -22.48 -12.39 -2.85
N GLY A 33 -23.64 -12.79 -2.34
CA GLY A 33 -24.47 -13.87 -2.90
C GLY A 33 -23.78 -15.24 -2.83
N LEU A 34 -23.07 -15.52 -1.74
CA LEU A 34 -22.30 -16.75 -1.50
C LEU A 34 -22.73 -17.42 -0.20
N SER A 35 -22.45 -18.72 -0.07
CA SER A 35 -22.58 -19.38 1.23
C SER A 35 -21.41 -19.01 2.14
N ARG A 36 -21.67 -18.96 3.45
CA ARG A 36 -20.64 -18.75 4.47
C ARG A 36 -19.50 -19.78 4.39
N ALA A 37 -19.83 -21.04 4.13
CA ALA A 37 -18.85 -22.11 3.95
C ALA A 37 -17.93 -21.86 2.76
N TYR A 38 -18.47 -21.32 1.66
CA TYR A 38 -17.68 -21.00 0.49
C TYR A 38 -16.77 -19.78 0.72
N LEU A 39 -17.25 -18.75 1.43
CA LEU A 39 -16.43 -17.59 1.81
C LEU A 39 -15.24 -18.00 2.70
N TYR A 40 -15.45 -18.90 3.66
CA TYR A 40 -14.38 -19.40 4.53
C TYR A 40 -13.23 -20.10 3.79
N ARG A 41 -13.46 -20.59 2.55
CA ARG A 41 -12.37 -21.13 1.71
C ARG A 41 -11.37 -20.04 1.28
N PHE A 42 -11.80 -18.78 1.22
CA PHE A 42 -10.98 -17.64 0.84
C PHE A 42 -10.45 -16.87 2.05
N PHE A 43 -11.30 -16.68 3.06
CA PHE A 43 -10.95 -15.92 4.26
C PHE A 43 -11.37 -16.72 5.50
N PRO A 44 -10.41 -17.36 6.20
CA PRO A 44 -10.73 -18.25 7.31
C PRO A 44 -11.28 -17.51 8.53
N ASP A 45 -11.03 -16.20 8.63
CA ASP A 45 -11.49 -15.37 9.74
C ASP A 45 -11.84 -13.94 9.28
N LYS A 46 -12.63 -13.23 10.10
CA LYS A 46 -13.06 -11.85 9.85
C LYS A 46 -11.88 -10.88 9.80
N ALA A 47 -10.86 -11.06 10.65
CA ALA A 47 -9.73 -10.14 10.69
C ALA A 47 -8.91 -10.21 9.39
N GLY A 48 -8.76 -11.40 8.80
CA GLY A 48 -8.11 -11.62 7.52
C GLY A 48 -8.92 -11.04 6.37
N LEU A 49 -10.25 -11.15 6.41
CA LEU A 49 -11.12 -10.49 5.44
C LEU A 49 -11.02 -8.96 5.53
N VAL A 50 -11.11 -8.38 6.72
CA VAL A 50 -11.03 -6.92 6.92
C VAL A 50 -9.65 -6.40 6.57
N SER A 51 -8.59 -7.09 7.01
CA SER A 51 -7.22 -6.80 6.58
C SER A 51 -7.13 -6.86 5.05
N ALA A 52 -7.79 -7.82 4.42
CA ALA A 52 -7.73 -7.94 2.98
C ALA A 52 -8.45 -6.82 2.22
N VAL A 53 -9.55 -6.31 2.75
CA VAL A 53 -10.22 -5.14 2.18
C VAL A 53 -9.38 -3.87 2.33
N LEU A 54 -8.83 -3.65 3.53
CA LEU A 54 -8.08 -2.45 3.82
C LEU A 54 -6.72 -2.44 3.11
N ILE A 55 -6.05 -3.59 3.04
CA ILE A 55 -4.63 -3.67 2.65
C ILE A 55 -4.43 -4.56 1.42
N HIS A 56 -5.13 -5.70 1.35
CA HIS A 56 -4.66 -6.82 0.52
C HIS A 56 -5.29 -6.84 -0.87
N ARG A 57 -4.49 -6.36 -1.81
CA ARG A 57 -4.75 -6.52 -3.23
C ARG A 57 -4.26 -7.89 -3.71
N ASP A 58 -4.81 -8.36 -4.83
CA ASP A 58 -4.42 -9.65 -5.40
C ASP A 58 -3.09 -9.57 -6.15
N GLN A 59 -2.58 -10.72 -6.62
CA GLN A 59 -1.30 -10.78 -7.31
C GLN A 59 -1.25 -9.87 -8.54
N ALA A 60 -2.35 -9.79 -9.31
CA ALA A 60 -2.41 -8.98 -10.51
C ALA A 60 -2.22 -7.48 -10.21
N PHE A 61 -2.81 -6.99 -9.12
CA PHE A 61 -2.54 -5.62 -8.66
C PHE A 61 -1.07 -5.42 -8.29
N TRP A 62 -0.45 -6.37 -7.58
CA TRP A 62 0.96 -6.24 -7.19
C TRP A 62 1.89 -6.26 -8.40
N ASP A 63 1.60 -7.09 -9.40
CA ASP A 63 2.34 -7.14 -10.66
C ASP A 63 2.21 -5.81 -11.44
N ASP A 64 0.99 -5.28 -11.59
CA ASP A 64 0.76 -3.96 -12.21
C ASP A 64 1.45 -2.82 -11.44
N ALA A 65 1.32 -2.82 -10.11
CA ALA A 65 1.96 -1.85 -9.25
C ALA A 65 3.48 -1.88 -9.42
N GLY A 66 4.08 -3.08 -9.46
CA GLY A 66 5.51 -3.24 -9.67
C GLY A 66 5.98 -2.68 -11.01
N HIS A 67 5.24 -2.95 -12.09
CA HIS A 67 5.53 -2.39 -13.42
C HIS A 67 5.46 -0.87 -13.44
N ARG A 68 4.40 -0.27 -12.86
CA ARG A 68 4.23 1.18 -12.81
C ARG A 68 5.29 1.87 -11.97
N ILE A 69 5.61 1.31 -10.80
CA ILE A 69 6.68 1.80 -9.91
C ILE A 69 8.03 1.78 -10.64
N SER A 70 8.35 0.68 -11.35
CA SER A 70 9.58 0.60 -12.13
C SER A 70 9.62 1.63 -13.27
N SER A 71 8.53 1.82 -14.01
CA SER A 71 8.46 2.83 -15.09
C SER A 71 8.67 4.24 -14.55
N ALA A 72 8.03 4.57 -13.42
CA ALA A 72 8.18 5.87 -12.77
C ALA A 72 9.61 6.11 -12.29
N ALA A 73 10.31 5.05 -11.86
CA ALA A 73 11.71 5.15 -11.48
C ALA A 73 12.63 5.46 -12.67
N ASP A 74 12.36 4.83 -13.81
CA ASP A 74 13.14 5.02 -15.04
C ASP A 74 12.97 6.44 -15.61
N GLU A 75 11.77 6.99 -15.51
CA GLU A 75 11.44 8.33 -16.00
C GLU A 75 11.88 9.45 -15.06
N ALA A 76 11.71 9.26 -13.75
CA ALA A 76 11.74 10.34 -12.76
C ALA A 76 12.58 10.04 -11.51
N GLY A 77 13.41 8.99 -11.54
CA GLY A 77 14.32 8.65 -10.46
C GLY A 77 13.61 8.09 -9.23
N VAL A 78 14.32 8.09 -8.10
CA VAL A 78 13.83 7.52 -6.85
C VAL A 78 12.61 8.27 -6.32
N ALA A 79 12.55 9.59 -6.54
CA ALA A 79 11.40 10.39 -6.18
C ALA A 79 10.15 10.04 -7.01
N GLY A 80 10.31 9.78 -8.31
CA GLY A 80 9.21 9.31 -9.17
C GLY A 80 8.67 7.96 -8.71
N MET A 81 9.57 7.04 -8.38
CA MET A 81 9.21 5.73 -7.85
C MET A 81 8.38 5.83 -6.56
N VAL A 82 8.86 6.58 -5.56
CA VAL A 82 8.16 6.72 -4.27
C VAL A 82 6.82 7.45 -4.45
N ALA A 83 6.76 8.46 -5.32
CA ALA A 83 5.51 9.15 -5.64
C ALA A 83 4.47 8.19 -6.24
N GLU A 84 4.87 7.34 -7.18
CA GLU A 84 3.96 6.36 -7.80
C GLU A 84 3.47 5.33 -6.78
N ALA A 85 4.35 4.83 -5.90
CA ALA A 85 3.96 3.91 -4.84
C ALA A 85 2.95 4.54 -3.86
N VAL A 86 3.12 5.81 -3.49
CA VAL A 86 2.16 6.55 -2.65
C VAL A 86 0.81 6.65 -3.35
N LEU A 87 0.77 7.04 -4.63
CA LEU A 87 -0.49 7.18 -5.37
C LEU A 87 -1.22 5.85 -5.56
N ILE A 88 -0.49 4.77 -5.84
CA ILE A 88 -1.07 3.41 -5.93
C ILE A 88 -1.70 3.02 -4.59
N ALA A 89 -0.99 3.24 -3.49
CA ALA A 89 -1.50 2.94 -2.16
C ALA A 89 -2.69 3.84 -1.76
N ARG A 90 -2.68 5.12 -2.16
CA ARG A 90 -3.77 6.07 -1.88
C ARG A 90 -5.01 5.85 -2.75
N GLY A 91 -4.84 5.37 -3.98
CA GLY A 91 -5.94 4.92 -4.84
C GLY A 91 -6.65 3.66 -4.34
N SER A 92 -6.14 3.02 -3.28
CA SER A 92 -6.80 1.90 -2.63
C SER A 92 -7.92 2.38 -1.68
N ALA A 93 -8.75 1.48 -1.17
CA ALA A 93 -9.81 1.81 -0.23
C ALA A 93 -9.29 2.33 1.13
N LEU A 94 -7.98 2.22 1.39
CA LEU A 94 -7.35 2.48 2.67
C LEU A 94 -7.51 3.93 3.16
N PRO A 95 -7.34 5.01 2.36
CA PRO A 95 -7.36 6.35 2.95
C PRO A 95 -8.74 6.81 3.43
N PRO A 96 -9.84 6.75 2.65
CA PRO A 96 -11.14 7.26 3.12
C PRO A 96 -11.79 6.33 4.16
N LEU A 97 -11.76 5.01 3.93
CA LEU A 97 -12.38 4.05 4.83
C LEU A 97 -11.51 3.81 6.07
N GLY A 98 -10.19 3.68 5.90
CA GLY A 98 -9.26 3.46 7.01
C GLY A 98 -9.25 4.62 8.00
N LEU A 99 -9.24 5.88 7.52
CA LEU A 99 -9.33 7.04 8.41
C LEU A 99 -10.66 7.07 9.17
N HIS A 100 -11.78 6.84 8.50
CA HIS A 100 -13.08 6.79 9.15
C HIS A 100 -13.15 5.70 10.23
N LEU A 101 -12.60 4.51 9.94
CA LEU A 101 -12.56 3.39 10.90
C LEU A 101 -11.58 3.66 12.05
N PHE A 102 -10.47 4.35 11.81
CA PHE A 102 -9.56 4.80 12.86
C PHE A 102 -10.26 5.73 13.85
N GLU A 103 -11.07 6.66 13.36
CA GLU A 103 -11.82 7.61 14.19
C GLU A 103 -12.99 6.96 14.94
N THR A 104 -13.75 6.09 14.28
CA THR A 104 -15.00 5.52 14.82
C THR A 104 -14.80 4.21 15.60
N GLU A 105 -13.77 3.44 15.26
CA GLU A 105 -13.48 2.13 15.82
C GLU A 105 -11.97 1.90 16.07
N PRO A 106 -11.32 2.74 16.89
CA PRO A 106 -9.86 2.75 17.01
C PRO A 106 -9.26 1.43 17.51
N VAL A 107 -9.95 0.70 18.39
CA VAL A 107 -9.47 -0.57 18.93
C VAL A 107 -9.52 -1.67 17.87
N GLU A 108 -10.61 -1.75 17.12
CA GLU A 108 -10.78 -2.71 16.03
C GLU A 108 -9.81 -2.40 14.88
N TYR A 109 -9.69 -1.13 14.51
CA TYR A 109 -8.75 -0.67 13.50
C TYR A 109 -7.30 -0.99 13.90
N ALA A 110 -6.90 -0.71 15.14
CA ALA A 110 -5.56 -1.01 15.64
C ALA A 110 -5.23 -2.50 15.58
N ARG A 111 -6.19 -3.41 15.83
CA ARG A 111 -5.97 -4.85 15.66
C ARG A 111 -5.69 -5.24 14.21
N VAL A 112 -6.42 -4.65 13.26
CA VAL A 112 -6.20 -4.90 11.83
C VAL A 112 -4.83 -4.35 11.38
N MET A 113 -4.47 -3.15 11.85
CA MET A 113 -3.15 -2.56 11.58
C MET A 113 -2.01 -3.31 12.27
N GLY A 114 -2.23 -3.89 13.45
CA GLY A 114 -1.25 -4.77 14.09
C GLY A 114 -0.93 -5.97 13.21
N ARG A 115 -1.95 -6.61 12.63
CA ARG A 115 -1.78 -7.72 11.68
C ARG A 115 -1.06 -7.29 10.40
N PHE A 116 -1.40 -6.12 9.86
CA PHE A 116 -0.69 -5.52 8.72
C PHE A 116 0.80 -5.38 8.97
N ALA A 117 1.15 -4.82 10.12
CA ALA A 117 2.54 -4.59 10.51
C ALA A 117 3.32 -5.89 10.66
N THR A 118 2.70 -6.98 11.11
CA THR A 118 3.39 -8.27 11.31
C THR A 118 3.39 -9.18 10.09
N GLU A 119 2.35 -9.14 9.25
CA GLU A 119 2.17 -10.11 8.16
C GLU A 119 2.48 -9.54 6.78
N VAL A 120 2.38 -8.22 6.57
CA VAL A 120 2.48 -7.61 5.22
C VAL A 120 3.71 -6.72 5.07
N VAL A 121 4.00 -5.89 6.08
CA VAL A 121 5.15 -4.96 6.05
C VAL A 121 6.48 -5.67 5.76
N PRO A 122 6.79 -6.85 6.33
CA PRO A 122 8.03 -7.57 5.99
C PRO A 122 8.13 -7.95 4.49
N GLY A 123 7.02 -8.35 3.87
CA GLY A 123 6.99 -8.68 2.44
C GLY A 123 7.18 -7.45 1.55
N LEU A 124 6.60 -6.31 1.93
CA LEU A 124 6.82 -5.05 1.22
C LEU A 124 8.28 -4.59 1.33
N ALA A 125 8.90 -4.71 2.51
CA ALA A 125 10.30 -4.37 2.70
C ALA A 125 11.21 -5.20 1.78
N GLY A 126 10.96 -6.51 1.67
CA GLY A 126 11.69 -7.38 0.73
C GLY A 126 11.55 -6.95 -0.73
N TYR A 127 10.35 -6.57 -1.17
CA TYR A 127 10.14 -6.02 -2.51
C TYR A 127 10.98 -4.75 -2.77
N TRP A 128 11.01 -3.81 -1.82
CA TRP A 128 11.81 -2.59 -1.94
C TRP A 128 13.32 -2.89 -1.96
N GLU A 129 13.77 -3.86 -1.17
CA GLU A 129 15.17 -4.29 -1.16
C GLU A 129 15.59 -4.89 -2.51
N ASP A 130 14.78 -5.79 -3.08
CA ASP A 130 15.03 -6.38 -4.40
C ASP A 130 15.09 -5.31 -5.50
N TRP A 131 14.18 -4.33 -5.44
CA TRP A 131 14.19 -3.20 -6.37
C TRP A 131 15.44 -2.33 -6.21
N LEU A 132 15.84 -2.00 -4.97
CA LEU A 132 17.06 -1.21 -4.71
C LEU A 132 18.30 -1.95 -5.20
N ALA A 133 18.38 -3.27 -4.99
CA ALA A 133 19.45 -4.11 -5.49
C ALA A 133 19.52 -4.09 -7.03
N ASP A 134 18.37 -4.12 -7.70
CA ASP A 134 18.28 -3.96 -9.16
C ASP A 134 18.72 -2.57 -9.62
N GLY A 135 18.28 -1.53 -8.92
CA GLY A 135 18.69 -0.15 -9.16
C GLY A 135 20.20 0.04 -9.05
N VAL A 136 20.87 -0.62 -8.12
CA VAL A 136 22.35 -0.61 -8.02
C VAL A 136 22.98 -1.28 -9.25
N ARG A 137 22.49 -2.47 -9.66
CA ARG A 137 23.00 -3.17 -10.84
C ARG A 137 22.84 -2.35 -12.13
N ARG A 138 21.74 -1.60 -12.24
CA ARG A 138 21.43 -0.74 -13.40
C ARG A 138 22.09 0.63 -13.34
N GLY A 139 22.75 0.96 -12.22
CA GLY A 139 23.40 2.25 -12.00
C GLY A 139 22.41 3.40 -11.76
N LEU A 140 21.18 3.13 -11.34
CA LEU A 140 20.18 4.12 -10.91
C LEU A 140 20.36 4.51 -9.44
N ILE A 141 20.75 3.54 -8.61
CA ILE A 141 20.99 3.71 -7.17
C ILE A 141 22.49 3.64 -6.89
N ARG A 142 22.99 4.52 -6.04
CA ARG A 142 24.43 4.57 -5.71
C ARG A 142 24.85 3.29 -4.96
N PRO A 143 26.06 2.77 -5.25
CA PRO A 143 26.57 1.61 -4.53
C PRO A 143 26.93 1.95 -3.08
N GLY A 144 27.07 0.91 -2.24
CA GLY A 144 27.54 1.05 -0.85
C GLY A 144 26.46 1.41 0.17
N LEU A 145 25.18 1.42 -0.23
CA LEU A 145 24.05 1.54 0.69
C LEU A 145 23.79 0.20 1.41
N ASP A 146 23.36 0.29 2.66
CA ASP A 146 22.66 -0.81 3.33
C ASP A 146 21.25 -0.90 2.72
N LEU A 147 21.03 -1.87 1.85
CA LEU A 147 19.79 -1.98 1.07
C LEU A 147 18.59 -2.31 1.94
N ALA A 148 18.76 -3.15 2.96
CA ALA A 148 17.69 -3.51 3.89
C ALA A 148 17.25 -2.29 4.71
N ALA A 149 18.21 -1.56 5.30
CA ALA A 149 17.91 -0.34 6.05
C ALA A 149 17.29 0.76 5.17
N THR A 150 17.76 0.87 3.92
CA THR A 150 17.24 1.83 2.94
C THR A 150 15.80 1.47 2.54
N ALA A 151 15.53 0.19 2.26
CA ALA A 151 14.19 -0.32 1.94
C ALA A 151 13.20 -0.04 3.08
N GLU A 152 13.59 -0.31 4.33
CA GLU A 152 12.77 0.01 5.50
C GLU A 152 12.46 1.51 5.57
N TRP A 153 13.49 2.35 5.38
CA TRP A 153 13.31 3.80 5.44
C TRP A 153 12.35 4.31 4.34
N VAL A 154 12.49 3.83 3.10
CA VAL A 154 11.58 4.17 1.99
C VAL A 154 10.16 3.74 2.32
N LEU A 155 9.97 2.50 2.80
CA LEU A 155 8.65 1.98 3.18
C LEU A 155 7.98 2.85 4.25
N ARG A 156 8.75 3.33 5.25
CA ARG A 156 8.24 4.26 6.27
C ARG A 156 7.78 5.60 5.68
N GLN A 157 8.50 6.13 4.68
CA GLN A 157 8.08 7.36 3.98
C GLN A 157 6.77 7.13 3.23
N VAL A 158 6.66 6.01 2.50
CA VAL A 158 5.43 5.64 1.77
C VAL A 158 4.25 5.53 2.74
N ILE A 159 4.39 4.76 3.83
CA ILE A 159 3.30 4.60 4.82
C ILE A 159 2.88 5.96 5.40
N SER A 160 3.83 6.82 5.75
CA SER A 160 3.54 8.15 6.28
C SER A 160 2.74 9.01 5.31
N LEU A 161 3.17 9.10 4.04
CA LEU A 161 2.52 9.90 2.99
C LEU A 161 1.16 9.35 2.56
N VAL A 162 0.94 8.04 2.71
CA VAL A 162 -0.36 7.42 2.45
C VAL A 162 -1.37 7.78 3.52
N VAL A 163 -0.95 7.81 4.79
CA VAL A 163 -1.86 7.99 5.93
C VAL A 163 -2.10 9.48 6.23
N LEU A 164 -1.05 10.29 6.21
CA LEU A 164 -1.12 11.68 6.65
C LEU A 164 -1.39 12.62 5.46
N PRO A 165 -2.32 13.59 5.62
CA PRO A 165 -2.46 14.66 4.63
C PRO A 165 -1.21 15.55 4.66
N GLY A 166 -0.86 16.11 3.51
CA GLY A 166 0.22 17.10 3.41
C GLY A 166 -0.30 18.53 3.51
N THR A 167 0.45 19.39 4.19
CA THR A 167 0.26 20.86 4.16
C THR A 167 1.20 21.53 3.16
N ALA A 168 2.38 20.94 2.95
CA ALA A 168 3.41 21.40 2.01
C ALA A 168 3.49 20.55 0.74
N VAL A 169 2.76 19.45 0.67
CA VAL A 169 2.73 18.51 -0.44
C VAL A 169 1.29 18.10 -0.70
N ASP A 170 0.92 18.06 -1.97
CA ASP A 170 -0.33 17.44 -2.39
C ASP A 170 -0.04 15.94 -2.58
N VAL A 171 -0.48 15.13 -1.62
CA VAL A 171 -0.23 13.69 -1.59
C VAL A 171 -1.06 12.91 -2.62
N ASP A 172 -2.00 13.57 -3.28
CA ASP A 172 -2.81 13.00 -4.35
C ASP A 172 -2.33 13.44 -5.75
N ASP A 173 -1.27 14.27 -5.83
CA ASP A 173 -0.65 14.71 -7.09
C ASP A 173 0.79 14.18 -7.26
N ARG A 174 1.02 13.53 -8.42
CA ARG A 174 2.30 12.90 -8.75
C ARG A 174 3.45 13.91 -8.82
N GLU A 175 3.22 15.03 -9.48
CA GLU A 175 4.25 16.05 -9.72
C GLU A 175 4.63 16.76 -8.42
N SER A 176 3.64 17.03 -7.55
CA SER A 176 3.80 17.58 -6.21
C SER A 176 4.63 16.66 -5.31
N LEU A 177 4.27 15.37 -5.24
CA LEU A 177 5.04 14.35 -4.51
C LEU A 177 6.49 14.28 -5.01
N ARG A 178 6.69 14.18 -6.32
CA ARG A 178 8.03 14.11 -6.92
C ARG A 178 8.88 15.33 -6.56
N ARG A 179 8.32 16.54 -6.68
CA ARG A 179 9.00 17.79 -6.35
C ARG A 179 9.33 17.89 -4.85
N TYR A 180 8.43 17.42 -4.00
CA TYR A 180 8.62 17.40 -2.56
C TYR A 180 9.73 16.42 -2.13
N LEU A 181 9.75 15.22 -2.73
CA LEU A 181 10.67 14.14 -2.37
C LEU A 181 12.07 14.28 -3.01
N GLY A 182 12.14 14.82 -4.22
CA GLY A 182 13.38 14.94 -5.00
C GLY A 182 14.58 15.49 -4.24
N PRO A 183 14.46 16.63 -3.53
CA PRO A 183 15.56 17.22 -2.76
C PRO A 183 16.16 16.30 -1.68
N PHE A 184 15.39 15.33 -1.17
CA PHE A 184 15.83 14.41 -0.13
C PHE A 184 16.30 13.08 -0.71
N LEU A 185 15.57 12.53 -1.69
CA LEU A 185 15.81 11.18 -2.19
C LEU A 185 16.92 11.12 -3.23
N GLU A 186 16.96 12.06 -4.16
CA GLU A 186 17.90 11.99 -5.28
C GLU A 186 19.36 12.13 -4.83
N PRO A 187 19.73 13.08 -3.95
CA PRO A 187 21.10 13.14 -3.44
C PRO A 187 21.48 11.96 -2.54
N ALA A 188 20.49 11.40 -1.83
CA ALA A 188 20.71 10.34 -0.85
C ALA A 188 20.80 8.94 -1.48
N LEU A 189 20.12 8.70 -2.60
CA LEU A 189 19.95 7.38 -3.18
C LEU A 189 20.33 7.31 -4.66
N GLY A 190 20.05 8.36 -5.43
CA GLY A 190 20.31 8.41 -6.86
C GLY A 190 21.79 8.53 -7.21
N THR A 191 22.18 7.96 -8.35
CA THR A 191 23.51 8.18 -8.97
C THR A 191 23.54 9.43 -9.85
N ARG A 192 22.38 9.93 -10.28
CA ARG A 192 22.25 11.13 -11.09
C ARG A 192 21.98 12.33 -10.20
N ALA A 193 22.92 13.27 -10.19
CA ALA A 193 22.53 14.67 -10.03
C ALA A 193 21.56 14.96 -11.18
N LEU A 194 20.28 15.21 -10.87
CA LEU A 194 19.35 15.80 -11.82
C LEU A 194 19.97 17.14 -12.25
N ARG A 195 20.72 17.13 -13.35
CA ARG A 195 21.17 18.34 -14.03
C ARG A 195 20.00 18.81 -14.88
N GLY A 196 19.43 19.96 -14.51
CA GLY A 196 18.42 20.67 -15.29
C GLY A 196 17.29 21.14 -14.42
#